data_AF-A0A7C9ENR2-F1
#
_entry.id   AF-A0A7C9ENR2-F1
#
_cell.length_a   1.000
_cell.length_b   1.000
_cell.length_c   1.000
_cell.angle_alpha   90.00
_cell.angle_beta   90.00
_cell.angle_gamma   90.00
#
_symmetry.space_group_name_H-M   'P 1'
#
loop_
_entity.id
_entity.type
_entity.pdbx_description
1 polymer ?
#
loop_
_entity_poly.entity_id
_entity_poly.type
_entity_poly.pdbx_seq_one_letter_code
_entity_poly.pdbx_strand_id
1 'polypeptide(L)'
;MQSYSNLPEEIIIDVLSRLPAKSVGRCRCVWKPWRALLSRPKFIRAHLDRSRNLGQESLIFISESHYALFSVSLDSAQQVFDEITISATKLSFADHPDSWVRVYATCDGLVLVGGKEHKKFVLNPVTREIREVPLSPYRLDP
;
A
#
# COMPACT_ATOMS: atom_id res chain seq x y z
N MET A 1 31.06 -17.16 -4.75
CA MET A 1 29.92 -16.23 -4.64
C MET A 1 29.69 -16.00 -3.16
N GLN A 2 30.26 -14.91 -2.62
CA GLN A 2 30.47 -14.73 -1.18
C GLN A 2 29.16 -14.43 -0.45
N SER A 3 29.09 -14.93 0.78
CA SER A 3 27.90 -15.13 1.57
C SER A 3 27.42 -13.84 2.25
N TYR A 4 26.13 -13.54 2.12
CA TYR A 4 25.41 -12.60 3.00
C TYR A 4 25.30 -13.11 4.45
N SER A 5 26.17 -14.03 4.89
CA SER A 5 26.00 -14.85 6.10
C SER A 5 26.39 -14.14 7.41
N ASN A 6 26.81 -12.87 7.38
CA ASN A 6 27.44 -12.25 8.54
C ASN A 6 26.66 -11.07 9.14
N LEU A 7 25.51 -10.67 8.57
CA LEU A 7 24.71 -9.60 9.15
C LEU A 7 23.51 -10.17 9.91
N PRO A 8 23.32 -9.84 11.20
CA PRO A 8 22.14 -10.25 11.95
C PRO A 8 20.86 -9.80 11.26
N GLU A 9 19.82 -10.63 11.32
CA GLU A 9 18.52 -10.36 10.69
C GLU A 9 17.91 -9.05 11.20
N GLU A 10 18.10 -8.74 12.48
CA GLU A 10 17.65 -7.50 13.11
C GLU A 10 18.20 -6.25 12.42
N ILE A 11 19.47 -6.28 12.03
CA ILE A 11 20.12 -5.15 11.36
C ILE A 11 19.59 -5.02 9.93
N ILE A 12 19.36 -6.13 9.24
CA ILE A 12 18.74 -6.12 7.91
C ILE A 12 17.34 -5.51 8.00
N ILE A 13 16.54 -5.91 9.00
CA ILE A 13 15.21 -5.36 9.24
C ILE A 13 15.29 -3.86 9.55
N ASP A 14 16.19 -3.41 10.42
CA ASP A 14 16.33 -1.99 10.75
C ASP A 14 16.67 -1.15 9.51
N VAL A 15 17.64 -1.61 8.69
CA VAL A 15 18.05 -0.91 7.46
C VAL A 15 16.90 -0.88 6.46
N LEU A 16 16.28 -2.03 6.16
CA LEU A 16 15.21 -2.11 5.16
C LEU A 16 13.92 -1.42 5.63
N SER A 17 13.69 -1.30 6.95
CA SER A 17 12.52 -0.59 7.51
C SER A 17 12.55 0.90 7.21
N ARG A 18 13.74 1.48 6.98
CA ARG A 18 13.92 2.91 6.66
C ARG A 18 13.61 3.24 5.21
N LEU A 19 13.41 2.24 4.35
CA LEU A 19 13.13 2.45 2.94
C LEU A 19 11.64 2.80 2.73
N PRO A 20 11.32 3.68 1.76
CA PRO A 20 9.94 3.89 1.34
C PRO A 20 9.26 2.57 0.94
N ALA A 21 7.95 2.44 1.20
CA ALA A 21 7.21 1.21 0.97
C ALA A 21 7.33 0.68 -0.49
N LYS A 22 7.38 1.58 -1.48
CA LYS A 22 7.62 1.22 -2.89
C LYS A 22 9.00 0.59 -3.12
N SER A 23 10.03 1.12 -2.46
CA SER A 23 11.39 0.57 -2.54
C SER A 23 11.46 -0.81 -1.91
N VAL A 24 10.83 -1.00 -0.74
CA VAL A 24 10.67 -2.31 -0.11
C VAL A 24 9.96 -3.31 -1.05
N GLY A 25 8.92 -2.86 -1.76
CA GLY A 25 8.23 -3.64 -2.78
C GLY A 25 9.18 -4.16 -3.87
N ARG A 26 10.06 -3.29 -4.39
CA ARG A 26 11.08 -3.67 -5.39
C ARG A 26 12.11 -4.64 -4.82
N CYS A 27 12.52 -4.47 -3.57
CA CYS A 27 13.44 -5.37 -2.86
C CYS A 27 12.92 -6.82 -2.81
N ARG A 28 11.60 -7.02 -2.72
CA ARG A 28 10.97 -8.36 -2.77
C ARG A 28 11.19 -9.07 -4.11
N CYS A 29 11.47 -8.35 -5.19
CA CYS A 29 11.69 -8.93 -6.52
C CYS A 29 13.15 -9.34 -6.76
N VAL A 30 14.09 -8.86 -5.95
CA VAL A 30 15.53 -9.08 -6.16
C VAL A 30 15.95 -10.50 -5.74
N TRP A 31 15.46 -10.98 -4.58
CA TRP A 31 15.92 -12.24 -4.01
C TRP A 31 14.87 -12.93 -3.14
N LYS A 32 14.81 -14.28 -3.19
CA LYS A 32 13.79 -15.08 -2.48
C LYS A 32 13.84 -14.90 -0.94
N PRO A 33 15.02 -14.96 -0.29
CA PRO A 33 15.12 -14.68 1.16
C PRO A 33 14.68 -13.28 1.54
N TRP A 34 14.96 -12.27 0.70
CA TRP A 34 14.45 -10.92 0.95
C TRP A 34 12.92 -10.87 0.85
N ARG A 35 12.33 -11.50 -0.17
CA ARG A 35 10.87 -11.64 -0.24
C ARG A 35 10.29 -12.29 1.01
N ALA A 36 10.92 -13.35 1.51
CA ALA A 36 10.49 -14.03 2.74
C ALA A 36 10.62 -13.12 3.97
N LEU A 37 11.78 -12.50 4.17
CA LEU A 37 12.05 -11.57 5.28
C LEU A 37 11.07 -10.39 5.30
N LEU A 38 10.90 -9.75 4.14
CA LEU A 38 10.02 -8.59 3.95
C LEU A 38 8.52 -8.93 4.00
N SER A 39 8.16 -10.21 4.06
CA SER A 39 6.79 -10.67 4.30
C SER A 39 6.52 -11.05 5.75
N ARG A 40 7.53 -11.03 6.63
CA ARG A 40 7.36 -11.39 8.04
C ARG A 40 6.65 -10.29 8.81
N PRO A 41 5.77 -10.64 9.77
CA PRO A 41 5.09 -9.67 10.63
C PRO A 41 6.04 -8.71 11.36
N LYS A 42 7.20 -9.20 11.81
CA LYS A 42 8.24 -8.39 12.47
C LYS A 42 8.71 -7.22 11.60
N PHE A 43 8.99 -7.49 10.32
CA PHE A 43 9.39 -6.46 9.38
C PHE A 43 8.25 -5.49 9.08
N ILE A 44 7.04 -6.01 8.80
CA ILE A 44 5.87 -5.19 8.47
C ILE A 44 5.58 -4.20 9.60
N ARG A 45 5.58 -4.66 10.86
CA ARG A 45 5.34 -3.80 12.02
C ARG A 45 6.43 -2.75 12.20
N ALA A 46 7.71 -3.14 12.11
CA ALA A 46 8.82 -2.19 12.20
C ALA A 46 8.77 -1.11 11.11
N HIS A 47 8.40 -1.50 9.88
CA HIS A 47 8.23 -0.57 8.76
C HIS A 47 7.04 0.39 8.98
N LEU A 48 5.89 -0.12 9.41
CA LEU A 48 4.70 0.69 9.72
C LEU A 48 4.93 1.68 10.86
N ASP A 49 5.50 1.21 11.97
CA ASP A 49 5.78 2.06 13.14
C ASP A 49 6.76 3.17 12.76
N ARG A 50 7.78 2.86 11.96
CA ARG A 50 8.72 3.87 11.46
C ARG A 50 8.06 4.88 10.52
N SER A 51 7.23 4.42 9.57
CA SER A 51 6.50 5.30 8.64
C SER A 51 5.63 6.31 9.39
N ARG A 52 4.92 5.84 10.43
CA ARG A 52 4.07 6.68 11.30
C ARG A 52 4.90 7.72 12.06
N ASN A 53 6.04 7.31 12.62
CA ASN A 53 6.91 8.22 13.39
C ASN A 53 7.59 9.29 12.52
N LEU A 54 7.80 9.00 11.23
CA LEU A 54 8.44 9.94 10.29
C LEU A 54 7.43 10.85 9.57
N GLY A 55 6.13 10.68 9.79
CA GLY A 55 5.10 11.44 9.07
C GLY A 55 5.12 11.17 7.55
N GLN A 56 5.58 9.99 7.14
CA GLN A 56 5.54 9.58 5.73
C GLN A 56 4.11 9.21 5.37
N GLU A 57 3.32 10.22 5.01
CA GLU A 57 1.91 10.09 4.68
C GLU A 57 1.71 10.03 3.16
N SER A 58 1.08 8.96 2.69
CA SER A 58 0.52 8.89 1.35
C SER A 58 -0.95 9.28 1.41
N LEU A 59 -1.35 10.28 0.63
CA LEU A 59 -2.75 10.64 0.48
C LEU A 59 -3.43 9.75 -0.55
N ILE A 60 -4.70 9.43 -0.30
CA ILE A 60 -5.55 8.71 -1.24
C ILE A 60 -6.70 9.63 -1.60
N PHE A 61 -6.77 10.04 -2.86
CA PHE A 61 -7.84 10.87 -3.39
C PHE A 61 -8.88 10.00 -4.08
N ILE A 62 -10.15 10.38 -3.89
CA ILE A 62 -11.30 9.76 -4.53
C ILE A 62 -11.88 10.78 -5.50
N SER A 63 -11.95 10.43 -6.77
CA SER A 63 -12.72 11.19 -7.75
C SER A 63 -14.08 10.55 -7.90
N GLU A 64 -15.12 11.21 -7.42
CA GLU A 64 -16.50 10.78 -7.60
C GLU A 64 -16.92 10.84 -9.07
N SER A 65 -16.50 11.88 -9.80
CA SER A 65 -16.82 12.06 -11.22
C SER A 65 -16.21 11.01 -12.14
N HIS A 66 -15.06 10.43 -11.76
CA HIS A 66 -14.34 9.45 -12.57
C HIS A 66 -14.31 8.05 -11.94
N TYR A 67 -15.03 7.84 -10.83
CA TYR A 67 -15.03 6.59 -10.05
C TYR A 67 -13.63 6.01 -9.85
N ALA A 68 -12.66 6.87 -9.56
CA ALA A 68 -11.25 6.53 -9.56
C ALA A 68 -10.59 6.85 -8.22
N LEU A 69 -9.70 5.95 -7.80
CA LEU A 69 -8.77 6.21 -6.70
C LEU A 69 -7.43 6.68 -7.23
N PHE A 70 -6.84 7.66 -6.56
CA PHE A 70 -5.51 8.15 -6.85
C PHE A 70 -4.66 8.05 -5.58
N SER A 71 -3.45 7.51 -5.71
CA SER A 71 -2.44 7.60 -4.65
C SER A 71 -1.52 8.78 -4.91
N VAL A 72 -1.27 9.59 -3.90
CA VAL A 72 -0.42 10.77 -3.93
C VAL A 72 0.63 10.66 -2.83
N SER A 73 1.88 10.96 -3.17
CA SER A 73 3.00 10.94 -2.22
C SER A 73 3.42 12.39 -1.93
N LEU A 74 3.36 12.82 -0.67
CA LEU A 74 3.79 14.18 -0.31
C LEU A 74 5.29 14.40 -0.54
N ASP A 75 6.10 13.35 -0.48
CA ASP A 75 7.53 13.38 -0.77
C ASP A 75 7.85 13.85 -2.21
N SER A 76 6.84 13.86 -3.11
CA SER A 76 6.97 14.39 -4.46
C SER A 76 6.60 15.87 -4.59
N ALA A 77 6.23 16.53 -3.49
CA ALA A 77 5.94 17.96 -3.45
C ALA A 77 7.21 18.77 -3.73
N GLN A 78 7.29 19.35 -4.93
CA GLN A 78 8.28 20.39 -5.21
C GLN A 78 7.66 21.72 -4.78
N GLN A 79 8.29 22.40 -3.81
CA GLN A 79 7.96 23.78 -3.51
C GLN A 79 8.61 24.66 -4.57
N VAL A 80 7.81 25.12 -5.52
CA VAL A 80 8.16 26.24 -6.39
C VAL A 80 7.24 27.36 -5.94
N PHE A 81 7.81 28.47 -5.45
CA PHE A 81 7.16 29.69 -4.95
C PHE A 81 5.62 29.69 -4.98
N ASP A 82 4.99 29.62 -3.80
CA ASP A 82 3.54 29.62 -3.54
C ASP A 82 2.69 28.47 -4.14
N GLU A 83 3.28 27.52 -4.87
CA GLU A 83 2.55 26.38 -5.45
C GLU A 83 3.18 25.03 -5.08
N ILE A 84 2.35 24.11 -4.56
CA ILE A 84 2.75 22.72 -4.28
C ILE A 84 2.31 21.85 -5.47
N THR A 85 3.26 21.45 -6.31
CA THR A 85 3.00 20.48 -7.39
C THR A 85 3.15 19.06 -6.84
N ILE A 86 2.11 18.23 -6.96
CA ILE A 86 2.13 16.83 -6.52
C ILE A 86 1.77 15.87 -7.65
N SER A 87 2.49 14.76 -7.73
CA SER A 87 2.19 13.69 -8.68
C SER A 87 1.12 12.73 -8.13
N ALA A 88 0.07 12.50 -8.91
CA ALA A 88 -0.99 11.55 -8.59
C ALA A 88 -0.92 10.33 -9.51
N THR A 89 -0.97 9.13 -8.94
CA THR A 89 -1.05 7.87 -9.70
C THR A 89 -2.45 7.32 -9.60
N LYS A 90 -3.15 7.17 -10.74
CA LYS A 90 -4.44 6.47 -10.79
C LYS A 90 -4.24 4.99 -10.42
N LEU A 91 -5.01 4.51 -9.46
CA LEU A 91 -5.08 3.10 -9.09
C LEU A 91 -6.12 2.46 -10.01
N SER A 92 -5.67 1.91 -11.16
CA SER A 92 -6.56 1.26 -12.12
C SER A 92 -6.94 -0.15 -11.64
N PHE A 93 -8.23 -0.46 -11.61
CA PHE A 93 -8.76 -1.78 -11.31
C PHE A 93 -8.87 -2.54 -12.63
N ALA A 94 -7.90 -3.42 -12.93
CA ALA A 94 -7.83 -4.13 -14.21
C ALA A 94 -9.12 -4.91 -14.53
N ASP A 95 -9.81 -5.41 -13.50
CA ASP A 95 -11.02 -6.23 -13.64
C ASP A 95 -12.33 -5.44 -13.42
N HIS A 96 -12.25 -4.18 -12.97
CA HIS A 96 -13.42 -3.37 -12.60
C HIS A 96 -13.29 -1.90 -13.06
N PRO A 97 -13.28 -1.62 -14.37
CA PRO A 97 -13.08 -0.28 -14.92
C PRO A 97 -14.20 0.73 -14.62
N ASP A 98 -15.43 0.25 -14.33
CA ASP A 98 -16.66 1.07 -14.21
C ASP A 98 -17.43 0.87 -12.88
N SER A 99 -16.79 0.37 -11.85
CA SER A 99 -17.45 0.18 -10.55
C SER A 99 -17.37 1.47 -9.73
N TRP A 100 -18.52 2.01 -9.33
CA TRP A 100 -18.61 2.94 -8.21
C TRP A 100 -17.65 2.52 -7.10
N VAL A 101 -16.74 3.41 -6.71
CA VAL A 101 -15.78 3.15 -5.64
C VAL A 101 -16.18 3.99 -4.44
N ARG A 102 -16.72 3.34 -3.41
CA ARG A 102 -16.89 3.94 -2.10
C ARG A 102 -15.79 3.45 -1.17
N VAL A 103 -15.03 4.35 -0.56
CA VAL A 103 -14.08 4.00 0.50
C VAL A 103 -14.85 3.88 1.82
N TYR A 104 -14.69 2.75 2.51
CA TYR A 104 -15.32 2.50 3.80
C TYR A 104 -14.37 2.72 4.98
N ALA A 105 -13.11 2.34 4.82
CA ALA A 105 -12.11 2.40 5.89
C ALA A 105 -10.69 2.31 5.34
N THR A 106 -9.73 2.75 6.15
CA THR A 106 -8.30 2.54 5.94
C THR A 106 -7.70 1.86 7.18
N CYS A 107 -6.67 1.02 6.98
CA CYS A 107 -5.97 0.36 8.06
C CYS A 107 -4.54 -0.01 7.61
N ASP A 108 -3.51 0.50 8.28
CA ASP A 108 -2.11 0.15 8.01
C ASP A 108 -1.69 0.23 6.53
N GLY A 109 -2.18 1.26 5.85
CA GLY A 109 -1.93 1.47 4.42
C GLY A 109 -2.81 0.62 3.48
N LEU A 110 -3.71 -0.20 4.02
CA LEU A 110 -4.76 -0.89 3.27
C LEU A 110 -6.02 -0.04 3.20
N VAL A 111 -6.79 -0.20 2.11
CA VAL A 111 -8.05 0.52 1.87
C VAL A 111 -9.16 -0.48 1.62
N LEU A 112 -10.25 -0.36 2.38
CA LEU A 112 -11.47 -1.11 2.14
C LEU A 112 -12.38 -0.30 1.20
N VAL A 113 -12.71 -0.89 0.05
CA VAL A 113 -13.56 -0.28 -0.97
C VAL A 113 -14.79 -1.13 -1.28
N GLY A 114 -15.89 -0.48 -1.62
CA GLY A 114 -17.10 -1.09 -2.16
C GLY A 114 -17.15 -1.03 -3.67
N GLY A 115 -17.63 -2.11 -4.29
CA GLY A 115 -17.95 -2.20 -5.72
C GLY A 115 -19.39 -2.68 -5.93
N LYS A 116 -19.78 -2.92 -7.19
CA LYS A 116 -21.17 -3.32 -7.57
C LYS A 116 -21.63 -4.56 -6.79
N GLU A 117 -22.94 -4.69 -6.60
CA GLU A 117 -23.57 -5.85 -5.96
C GLU A 117 -23.14 -6.09 -4.50
N HIS A 118 -22.81 -5.01 -3.77
CA HIS A 118 -22.34 -5.06 -2.38
C HIS A 118 -21.02 -5.83 -2.18
N LYS A 119 -20.25 -6.05 -3.24
CA LYS A 119 -18.91 -6.64 -3.14
C LYS A 119 -17.97 -5.65 -2.46
N LYS A 120 -17.09 -6.19 -1.62
CA LYS A 120 -16.08 -5.42 -0.89
C LYS A 120 -14.71 -5.92 -1.28
N PHE A 121 -13.75 -5.00 -1.41
CA PHE A 121 -12.39 -5.32 -1.77
C PHE A 121 -11.42 -4.64 -0.82
N VAL A 122 -10.34 -5.33 -0.47
CA VAL A 122 -9.19 -4.76 0.21
C VAL A 122 -8.12 -4.47 -0.84
N LEU A 123 -7.69 -3.21 -0.86
CA LEU A 123 -6.67 -2.69 -1.76
C LEU A 123 -5.40 -2.39 -0.96
N ASN A 124 -4.25 -2.75 -1.53
CA ASN A 124 -2.95 -2.23 -1.13
C ASN A 124 -2.46 -1.23 -2.20
N PRO A 125 -2.50 0.09 -1.96
CA PRO A 125 -2.09 1.11 -2.93
C PRO A 125 -0.61 1.04 -3.31
N VAL A 126 0.24 0.47 -2.44
CA VAL A 126 1.69 0.35 -2.67
C VAL A 126 1.99 -0.81 -3.62
N THR A 127 1.42 -2.00 -3.34
CA THR A 127 1.65 -3.20 -4.15
C THR A 127 0.72 -3.28 -5.36
N ARG A 128 -0.36 -2.48 -5.36
CA ARG A 128 -1.49 -2.54 -6.30
C ARG A 128 -2.23 -3.87 -6.29
N GLU A 129 -2.06 -4.66 -5.22
CA GLU A 129 -2.82 -5.88 -5.03
C GLU A 129 -4.23 -5.56 -4.55
N ILE A 130 -5.20 -6.27 -5.11
CA ILE A 130 -6.61 -6.18 -4.78
C ILE A 130 -7.09 -7.58 -4.40
N ARG A 131 -7.87 -7.69 -3.33
CA ARG A 131 -8.51 -8.93 -2.93
C ARG A 131 -9.97 -8.69 -2.57
N GLU A 132 -10.86 -9.51 -3.10
CA GLU A 132 -12.25 -9.54 -2.67
C GLU A 132 -12.34 -10.04 -1.22
N VAL A 133 -13.15 -9.37 -0.42
CA VAL A 133 -13.45 -9.78 0.95
C VAL A 133 -14.48 -10.90 0.87
N PRO A 134 -14.21 -12.06 1.51
CA PRO A 134 -15.16 -13.17 1.50
C PRO A 134 -16.49 -12.73 2.11
N LEU A 135 -17.58 -13.32 1.61
CA LEU A 135 -18.90 -13.14 2.20
C LEU A 135 -18.85 -13.58 3.67
N SER A 136 -19.45 -12.77 4.54
CA SER A 136 -19.59 -13.16 5.94
C SER A 136 -20.38 -14.46 6.01
N PRO A 137 -19.90 -15.49 6.73
CA PRO A 137 -20.69 -16.70 6.97
C PRO A 137 -21.94 -16.42 7.81
N TYR A 138 -22.02 -15.24 8.43
CA TYR A 138 -23.17 -14.76 9.20
C TYR A 138 -24.09 -13.83 8.39
N ARG A 139 -23.92 -13.76 7.05
CA ARG A 139 -24.81 -12.98 6.20
C ARG A 139 -26.17 -13.67 6.21
N LEU A 140 -27.16 -13.04 6.85
CA LEU A 140 -28.55 -13.45 6.74
C LEU A 140 -28.97 -13.27 5.27
N ASP A 141 -29.51 -14.33 4.67
CA ASP A 141 -30.09 -14.25 3.33
C ASP A 141 -31.28 -13.26 3.36
N PRO A 142 -31.45 -12.46 2.28
CA PRO A 142 -32.50 -11.45 2.21
C PRO A 142 -33.92 -12.03 2.15
#